data_AF-A0A239QQZ2-F1
#
_entry.id   AF-A0A239QQZ2-F1
#
_cell.length_a   1.000
_cell.length_b   1.000
_cell.length_c   1.000
_cell.angle_alpha   90.00
_cell.angle_beta   90.00
_cell.angle_gamma   90.00
#
_symmetry.space_group_name_H-M   'P 1'
#
loop_
_entity.id
_entity.type
_entity.pdbx_description
1 polymer ?
#
loop_
_entity_poly.entity_id
_entity_poly.type
_entity_poly.pdbx_seq_one_letter_code
_entity_poly.pdbx_strand_id
1 'polypeptide(L)'
;MRSKKIGWGMAVAMILAVVPSSVAADEGESDGSGKVQFTISGYLDGNLTEPADARERVSSGSDESYGVHLLEAQDGRTYALADVSLTESEYGQAPAMWAASSEFVDLSWTALPGVREYSIYREDRLIETVATTSYRDTSFRADDSPIDYRVEAVLPSADVEGRIWGFLVSVPSASSTDSASMLEDLAEYRGTLATYTSTGVQHQTFIPQAKIAAPGIGCEYGKGYKFGGDNRSFQPGGKSRTRVTASIDWTKSGSMTSSKKVGATTVYNSSGTLVATKTASSANMSVTKLGASTSTSIDLRYKVTAGNPFCLKAVPIDAVFTMTVTRSGSWSIISGNHKQMPNHELYIHNGAKWTTAYKASYASDYCLIEMACERANMSGRVGSY
;
A
#
# COMPACT_ATOMS: atom_id res chain seq x y z
N MET A 1 78.21 -13.99 7.11
CA MET A 1 77.47 -12.94 6.37
C MET A 1 76.01 -13.36 6.29
N ARG A 2 75.14 -12.67 7.04
CA ARG A 2 73.70 -12.98 7.16
C ARG A 2 72.91 -12.21 6.10
N SER A 3 72.15 -12.92 5.27
CA SER A 3 71.24 -12.36 4.27
C SER A 3 69.94 -11.88 4.94
N LYS A 4 69.60 -10.59 4.78
CA LYS A 4 68.35 -9.97 5.25
C LYS A 4 67.29 -10.10 4.15
N LYS A 5 66.16 -10.74 4.48
CA LYS A 5 64.91 -10.68 3.70
C LYS A 5 64.22 -9.34 3.97
N ILE A 6 63.87 -8.61 2.92
CA ILE A 6 63.03 -7.41 2.96
C ILE A 6 61.62 -7.85 2.58
N GLY A 7 60.67 -7.74 3.51
CA GLY A 7 59.25 -7.94 3.27
C GLY A 7 58.60 -6.64 2.82
N TRP A 8 57.87 -6.68 1.71
CA TRP A 8 56.98 -5.62 1.29
C TRP A 8 55.65 -5.76 2.03
N GLY A 9 55.36 -4.82 2.92
CA GLY A 9 54.03 -4.61 3.49
C GLY A 9 53.22 -3.71 2.55
N MET A 10 52.13 -4.24 2.00
CA MET A 10 51.18 -3.50 1.18
C MET A 10 50.18 -2.81 2.13
N ALA A 11 50.30 -1.50 2.30
CA ALA A 11 49.33 -0.70 3.04
C ALA A 11 48.09 -0.47 2.16
N VAL A 12 46.94 -1.00 2.59
CA VAL A 12 45.64 -0.71 1.99
C VAL A 12 45.16 0.62 2.57
N ALA A 13 45.13 1.66 1.74
CA ALA A 13 44.51 2.93 2.08
C ALA A 13 42.98 2.78 2.06
N MET A 14 42.34 2.82 3.23
CA MET A 14 40.90 3.02 3.33
C MET A 14 40.56 4.44 2.88
N ILE A 15 39.92 4.55 1.73
CA ILE A 15 39.24 5.78 1.30
C ILE A 15 37.93 5.85 2.09
N LEU A 16 37.87 6.71 3.11
CA LEU A 16 36.62 7.13 3.72
C LEU A 16 35.82 7.90 2.66
N ALA A 17 34.77 7.26 2.13
CA ALA A 17 33.74 7.95 1.38
C ALA A 17 32.92 8.80 2.37
N VAL A 18 33.04 10.12 2.26
CA VAL A 18 32.14 11.07 2.91
C VAL A 18 30.78 10.93 2.23
N VAL A 19 29.83 10.33 2.93
CA VAL A 19 28.42 10.33 2.54
C VAL A 19 27.91 11.77 2.70
N PRO A 20 27.36 12.42 1.67
CA PRO A 20 26.75 13.73 1.85
C PRO A 20 25.53 13.58 2.77
N SER A 21 25.53 14.37 3.83
CA SER A 21 24.46 14.53 4.80
C SER A 21 23.14 14.75 4.07
N SER A 22 22.13 13.94 4.38
CA SER A 22 20.76 14.17 3.93
C SER A 22 20.32 15.56 4.37
N VAL A 23 19.91 16.38 3.40
CA VAL A 23 19.23 17.65 3.65
C VAL A 23 17.97 17.32 4.44
N ALA A 24 17.92 17.75 5.69
CA ALA A 24 16.70 17.71 6.49
C ALA A 24 15.62 18.48 5.73
N ALA A 25 14.53 17.81 5.39
CA ALA A 25 13.33 18.48 4.92
C ALA A 25 12.82 19.33 6.09
N ASP A 26 12.71 20.63 5.82
CA ASP A 26 12.18 21.64 6.74
C ASP A 26 10.75 21.24 7.15
N GLU A 27 10.51 21.13 8.46
CA GLU A 27 9.18 20.91 9.04
C GLU A 27 8.36 22.20 8.82
N GLY A 28 7.77 22.33 7.64
CA GLY A 28 6.92 23.46 7.28
C GLY A 28 5.68 23.50 8.18
N GLU A 29 5.66 24.46 9.10
CA GLU A 29 4.57 24.75 10.03
C GLU A 29 3.34 25.27 9.27
N SER A 30 2.27 24.47 9.17
CA SER A 30 0.96 24.95 8.70
C SER A 30 -0.01 25.12 9.87
N ASP A 31 -0.49 26.34 10.02
CA ASP A 31 -1.52 26.81 10.95
C ASP A 31 -2.87 26.12 10.68
N GLY A 32 -3.19 25.10 11.50
CA GLY A 32 -4.46 24.39 11.48
C GLY A 32 -4.42 23.11 12.34
N SER A 33 -4.88 23.20 13.59
CA SER A 33 -4.86 22.15 14.63
C SER A 33 -3.48 21.92 15.28
N GLY A 34 -3.47 21.50 16.57
CA GLY A 34 -2.26 21.46 17.41
C GLY A 34 -1.09 20.70 16.79
N LYS A 35 0.14 21.05 17.20
CA LYS A 35 1.38 20.44 16.69
C LYS A 35 1.30 18.91 16.73
N VAL A 36 1.63 18.24 15.63
CA VAL A 36 1.78 16.77 15.56
C VAL A 36 2.83 16.35 16.60
N GLN A 37 2.51 15.37 17.45
CA GLN A 37 3.38 14.93 18.54
C GLN A 37 3.98 13.55 18.28
N PHE A 38 3.27 12.68 17.57
CA PHE A 38 3.68 11.30 17.34
C PHE A 38 4.19 11.14 15.90
N THR A 39 5.50 11.33 15.72
CA THR A 39 6.16 11.23 14.41
C THR A 39 7.13 10.06 14.35
N ILE A 40 7.50 9.63 13.13
CA ILE A 40 8.54 8.61 12.91
C ILE A 40 9.86 9.03 13.57
N SER A 41 10.29 10.28 13.37
CA SER A 41 11.51 10.80 13.99
C SER A 41 11.43 10.76 15.51
N GLY A 42 10.30 11.20 16.08
CA GLY A 42 10.06 11.12 17.51
C GLY A 42 10.18 9.69 18.05
N TYR A 43 9.64 8.70 17.35
CA TYR A 43 9.76 7.29 17.71
C TYR A 43 11.21 6.79 17.61
N LEU A 44 11.87 6.99 16.46
CA LEU A 44 13.21 6.47 16.20
C LEU A 44 14.31 7.12 17.05
N ASP A 45 14.15 8.40 17.40
CA ASP A 45 15.08 9.12 18.26
C ASP A 45 14.88 8.82 19.76
N GLY A 46 13.88 8.00 20.10
CA GLY A 46 13.55 7.65 21.49
C GLY A 46 12.85 8.79 22.25
N ASN A 47 12.28 9.76 21.54
CA ASN A 47 11.53 10.88 22.10
C ASN A 47 10.07 10.50 22.43
N LEU A 48 9.58 9.39 21.88
CA LEU A 48 8.33 8.76 22.27
C LEU A 48 8.65 7.52 23.10
N THR A 49 8.06 7.42 24.28
CA THR A 49 8.37 6.35 25.21
C THR A 49 7.14 5.52 25.53
N GLU A 50 7.30 4.23 25.80
CA GLU A 50 6.21 3.49 26.45
C GLU A 50 6.09 3.92 27.92
N PRO A 51 4.87 4.12 28.44
CA PRO A 51 4.62 4.33 29.87
C PRO A 51 5.19 3.21 30.75
N ALA A 52 5.55 3.52 32.00
CA ALA A 52 6.19 2.55 32.90
C ALA A 52 5.34 1.30 33.17
N ASP A 53 4.03 1.49 33.33
CA ASP A 53 3.01 0.44 33.47
C ASP A 53 2.86 -0.41 32.21
N ALA A 54 3.00 0.18 31.02
CA ALA A 54 3.01 -0.54 29.75
C ALA A 54 4.20 -1.52 29.69
N ARG A 55 5.40 -1.05 30.03
CA ARG A 55 6.64 -1.86 30.01
C ARG A 55 6.57 -3.04 30.97
N GLU A 56 5.98 -2.84 32.14
CA GLU A 56 5.78 -3.90 33.13
C GLU A 56 4.86 -5.00 32.57
N ARG A 57 3.76 -4.62 31.88
CA ARG A 57 2.84 -5.57 31.24
C ARG A 57 3.45 -6.30 30.04
N VAL A 58 4.24 -5.62 29.20
CA VAL A 58 4.90 -6.21 28.02
C VAL A 58 5.92 -7.29 28.41
N SER A 59 6.58 -7.15 29.57
CA SER A 59 7.53 -8.16 30.08
C SER A 59 6.91 -9.54 30.39
N SER A 60 5.58 -9.66 30.35
CA SER A 60 4.83 -10.91 30.60
C SER A 60 4.53 -11.77 29.36
N GLY A 61 4.96 -11.33 28.16
CA GLY A 61 5.06 -12.17 26.96
C GLY A 61 3.84 -12.16 26.03
N SER A 62 4.13 -12.16 24.71
CA SER A 62 3.27 -12.28 23.51
C SER A 62 2.84 -10.99 22.77
N ASP A 63 3.11 -9.80 23.29
CA ASP A 63 2.45 -8.56 22.82
C ASP A 63 3.16 -7.74 21.72
N GLU A 64 4.47 -7.94 21.48
CA GLU A 64 5.22 -7.19 20.44
C GLU A 64 4.91 -7.64 18.99
N SER A 65 4.18 -8.75 18.80
CA SER A 65 4.00 -9.36 17.48
C SER A 65 3.12 -8.57 16.50
N TYR A 66 2.48 -7.49 16.95
CA TYR A 66 1.59 -6.67 16.12
C TYR A 66 2.22 -5.34 15.69
N GLY A 67 3.34 -4.93 16.29
CA GLY A 67 3.94 -3.62 16.06
C GLY A 67 3.03 -2.46 16.50
N VAL A 68 2.16 -2.69 17.48
CA VAL A 68 1.26 -1.67 18.05
C VAL A 68 1.57 -1.48 19.53
N HIS A 69 1.66 -0.23 19.99
CA HIS A 69 2.19 0.16 21.28
C HIS A 69 1.36 1.28 21.90
N LEU A 70 1.42 1.44 23.22
CA LEU A 70 1.00 2.68 23.87
C LEU A 70 2.23 3.58 23.98
N LEU A 71 2.21 4.73 23.33
CA LEU A 71 3.28 5.71 23.37
C LEU A 71 2.86 6.95 24.18
N GLU A 72 3.84 7.51 24.87
CA GLU A 72 3.79 8.76 25.62
C GLU A 72 4.61 9.81 24.90
N ALA A 73 4.03 11.00 24.72
CA ALA A 73 4.72 12.15 24.15
C ALA A 73 5.69 12.77 25.17
N GLN A 74 6.61 13.62 24.69
CA GLN A 74 7.62 14.28 25.54
C GLN A 74 7.04 15.18 26.66
N ASP A 75 5.78 15.58 26.56
CA ASP A 75 5.10 16.34 27.62
C ASP A 75 4.81 15.49 28.88
N GLY A 76 4.96 14.17 28.79
CA GLY A 76 4.72 13.21 29.87
C GLY A 76 3.24 13.13 30.30
N ARG A 77 2.31 13.54 29.41
CA ARG A 77 0.89 13.64 29.72
C ARG A 77 -0.01 13.19 28.57
N THR A 78 0.49 13.27 27.34
CA THR A 78 -0.25 12.86 26.16
C THR A 78 0.11 11.42 25.81
N TYR A 79 -0.92 10.58 25.75
CA TYR A 79 -0.81 9.16 25.38
C TYR A 79 -1.51 8.89 24.06
N ALA A 80 -0.99 7.96 23.28
CA ALA A 80 -1.62 7.50 22.05
C ALA A 80 -1.33 6.03 21.80
N LEU A 81 -2.35 5.32 21.32
CA LEU A 81 -2.17 4.01 20.69
C LEU A 81 -1.48 4.22 19.35
N ALA A 82 -0.34 3.58 19.11
CA ALA A 82 0.45 3.76 17.91
C ALA A 82 0.73 2.45 17.18
N ASP A 83 0.73 2.48 15.86
CA ASP A 83 1.19 1.40 14.99
C ASP A 83 2.49 1.82 14.31
N VAL A 84 3.56 1.13 14.65
CA VAL A 84 4.92 1.33 14.12
C VAL A 84 5.35 0.18 13.21
N SER A 85 4.44 -0.73 12.84
CA SER A 85 4.78 -1.91 12.03
C SER A 85 5.35 -1.60 10.64
N LEU A 86 5.13 -0.38 10.13
CA LEU A 86 5.70 0.10 8.87
C LEU A 86 7.04 0.86 9.04
N THR A 87 7.51 1.12 10.26
CA THR A 87 8.81 1.79 10.47
C THR A 87 9.99 0.85 10.22
N GLU A 88 9.79 -0.46 10.31
CA GLU A 88 10.82 -1.49 10.18
C GLU A 88 10.90 -2.13 8.78
N SER A 89 10.09 -1.66 7.81
CA SER A 89 10.06 -2.29 6.48
C SER A 89 11.39 -2.12 5.73
N GLU A 90 12.13 -3.23 5.56
CA GLU A 90 13.45 -3.23 4.92
C GLU A 90 13.39 -2.92 3.41
N TYR A 91 12.28 -3.25 2.73
CA TYR A 91 12.16 -3.06 1.27
C TYR A 91 11.66 -1.66 0.91
N GLY A 92 12.60 -0.81 0.48
CA GLY A 92 12.28 0.50 -0.10
C GLY A 92 11.99 1.59 0.93
N GLN A 93 12.78 1.67 2.01
CA GLN A 93 13.15 2.88 2.78
C GLN A 93 12.13 4.04 2.73
N ALA A 94 10.89 3.79 3.16
CA ALA A 94 9.92 4.85 3.37
C ALA A 94 8.99 4.51 4.56
N PRO A 95 9.57 4.47 5.79
CA PRO A 95 8.84 4.34 7.03
C PRO A 95 7.54 5.14 7.08
N ALA A 96 6.56 4.57 7.75
CA ALA A 96 5.34 5.25 8.13
C ALA A 96 4.81 4.72 9.46
N MET A 97 4.01 5.53 10.14
CA MET A 97 3.31 5.14 11.35
C MET A 97 2.04 5.97 11.53
N TRP A 98 1.18 5.52 12.43
CA TRP A 98 0.09 6.33 12.96
C TRP A 98 0.04 6.23 14.48
N ALA A 99 -0.54 7.23 15.13
CA ALA A 99 -0.89 7.21 16.55
C ALA A 99 -2.23 7.89 16.80
N ALA A 100 -3.05 7.37 17.70
CA ALA A 100 -4.39 7.87 17.96
C ALA A 100 -4.70 7.96 19.46
N SER A 101 -5.40 9.03 19.81
CA SER A 101 -6.20 9.15 21.02
C SER A 101 -7.66 9.39 20.62
N SER A 102 -8.56 9.53 21.59
CA SER A 102 -9.94 9.92 21.32
C SER A 102 -10.10 11.34 20.76
N GLU A 103 -9.06 12.17 20.83
CA GLU A 103 -9.08 13.58 20.41
C GLU A 103 -8.31 13.86 19.11
N PHE A 104 -7.34 13.01 18.76
CA PHE A 104 -6.50 13.20 17.58
C PHE A 104 -6.08 11.88 16.93
N VAL A 105 -5.80 11.94 15.63
CA VAL A 105 -5.05 10.93 14.88
C VAL A 105 -3.84 11.62 14.27
N ASP A 106 -2.64 11.19 14.66
CA ASP A 106 -1.38 11.57 14.05
C ASP A 106 -0.97 10.54 13.01
N LEU A 107 -0.71 11.02 11.79
CA LEU A 107 -0.13 10.25 10.70
C LEU A 107 1.29 10.78 10.44
N SER A 108 2.25 9.89 10.23
CA SER A 108 3.61 10.28 9.87
C SER A 108 4.16 9.33 8.80
N TRP A 109 4.78 9.90 7.76
CA TRP A 109 5.36 9.16 6.65
C TRP A 109 6.71 9.76 6.26
N THR A 110 7.47 9.06 5.42
CA THR A 110 8.79 9.52 4.99
C THR A 110 8.69 10.48 3.82
N ALA A 111 9.51 11.54 3.84
CA ALA A 111 9.70 12.43 2.71
C ALA A 111 10.21 11.64 1.48
N LEU A 112 9.63 11.89 0.32
CA LEU A 112 10.07 11.27 -0.93
C LEU A 112 10.82 12.28 -1.79
N PRO A 113 11.98 11.92 -2.37
CA PRO A 113 12.71 12.80 -3.27
C PRO A 113 11.84 13.30 -4.43
N GLY A 114 11.78 14.62 -4.63
CA GLY A 114 11.03 15.23 -5.72
C GLY A 114 9.52 15.38 -5.48
N VAL A 115 8.99 14.86 -4.38
CA VAL A 115 7.59 15.04 -3.95
C VAL A 115 7.50 16.25 -3.03
N ARG A 116 6.52 17.12 -3.29
CA ARG A 116 6.32 18.37 -2.54
C ARG A 116 5.03 18.41 -1.74
N GLU A 117 4.06 17.57 -2.13
CA GLU A 117 2.72 17.58 -1.55
C GLU A 117 2.23 16.14 -1.39
N TYR A 118 1.37 15.95 -0.39
CA TYR A 118 0.74 14.69 -0.05
C TYR A 118 -0.75 14.92 0.15
N SER A 119 -1.58 14.14 -0.54
CA SER A 119 -3.03 14.18 -0.33
C SER A 119 -3.42 13.14 0.72
N ILE A 120 -4.15 13.59 1.74
CA ILE A 120 -4.63 12.75 2.83
C ILE A 120 -6.10 12.43 2.59
N TYR A 121 -6.42 11.14 2.63
CA TYR A 121 -7.77 10.61 2.49
C TYR A 121 -8.19 9.98 3.81
N ARG A 122 -9.45 10.20 4.19
CA ARG A 122 -10.14 9.48 5.25
C ARG A 122 -11.40 8.85 4.67
N GLU A 123 -11.57 7.54 4.83
CA GLU A 123 -12.70 6.77 4.28
C GLU A 123 -12.91 7.06 2.77
N ASP A 124 -11.85 6.92 1.98
CA ASP A 124 -11.79 7.19 0.54
C ASP A 124 -12.10 8.66 0.13
N ARG A 125 -12.27 9.61 1.07
CA ARG A 125 -12.52 11.04 0.78
C ARG A 125 -11.27 11.87 1.05
N LEU A 126 -10.90 12.74 0.11
CA LEU A 126 -9.84 13.73 0.31
C LEU A 126 -10.25 14.67 1.44
N ILE A 127 -9.42 14.80 2.47
CA ILE A 127 -9.64 15.72 3.60
C ILE A 127 -8.68 16.89 3.59
N GLU A 128 -7.43 16.69 3.15
CA GLU A 128 -6.39 17.72 3.17
C GLU A 128 -5.33 17.40 2.10
N THR A 129 -4.60 18.41 1.62
CA THR A 129 -3.32 18.25 0.91
C THR A 129 -2.26 19.07 1.63
N VAL A 130 -1.16 18.43 2.06
CA VAL A 130 -0.12 19.04 2.89
C VAL A 130 1.25 18.98 2.23
N ALA A 131 2.12 19.94 2.54
CA ALA A 131 3.54 19.90 2.15
C ALA A 131 4.43 19.21 3.20
N THR A 132 3.88 18.87 4.35
CA THR A 132 4.57 18.19 5.46
C THR A 132 4.60 16.68 5.26
N THR A 133 5.36 16.01 6.12
CA THR A 133 5.45 14.54 6.21
C THR A 133 4.74 13.98 7.43
N SER A 134 3.84 14.79 7.98
CA SER A 134 2.99 14.43 9.09
C SER A 134 1.72 15.27 9.07
N TYR A 135 0.66 14.72 9.64
CA TYR A 135 -0.64 15.36 9.69
C TYR A 135 -1.40 14.92 10.95
N ARG A 136 -2.09 15.87 11.58
CA ARG A 136 -2.98 15.62 12.72
C ARG A 136 -4.42 15.84 12.27
N ASP A 137 -5.25 14.80 12.41
CA ASP A 137 -6.70 14.90 12.23
C ASP A 137 -7.37 15.01 13.60
N THR A 138 -8.19 16.04 13.81
CA THR A 138 -9.03 16.22 15.00
C THR A 138 -10.53 16.28 14.65
N SER A 139 -10.89 15.95 13.41
CA SER A 139 -12.23 16.13 12.83
C SER A 139 -13.02 14.83 12.69
N PHE A 140 -12.56 13.76 13.34
CA PHE A 140 -13.19 12.43 13.32
C PHE A 140 -14.10 12.24 14.55
N ARG A 141 -14.83 11.12 14.57
CA ARG A 141 -15.57 10.66 15.75
C ARG A 141 -14.97 9.35 16.22
N ALA A 142 -14.72 9.21 17.52
CA ALA A 142 -14.14 7.99 18.08
C ALA A 142 -14.98 6.74 17.75
N ASP A 143 -16.31 6.87 17.70
CA ASP A 143 -17.25 5.79 17.34
C ASP A 143 -17.10 5.28 15.90
N ASP A 144 -16.38 6.00 15.02
CA ASP A 144 -16.11 5.56 13.64
C ASP A 144 -14.94 4.55 13.57
N SER A 145 -14.31 4.22 14.70
CA SER A 145 -13.21 3.25 14.81
C SER A 145 -13.60 1.83 14.34
N PRO A 146 -12.73 1.12 13.59
CA PRO A 146 -11.47 1.58 13.03
C PRO A 146 -11.67 2.42 11.76
N ILE A 147 -10.84 3.46 11.61
CA ILE A 147 -10.91 4.46 10.54
C ILE A 147 -9.85 4.17 9.47
N ASP A 148 -10.26 4.16 8.20
CA ASP A 148 -9.35 4.00 7.06
C ASP A 148 -8.74 5.34 6.65
N TYR A 149 -7.41 5.47 6.74
CA TYR A 149 -6.66 6.59 6.19
C TYR A 149 -5.76 6.15 5.05
N ARG A 150 -5.56 7.04 4.08
CA ARG A 150 -4.60 6.84 2.99
C ARG A 150 -3.86 8.14 2.68
N VAL A 151 -2.55 8.06 2.58
CA VAL A 151 -1.68 9.16 2.17
C VAL A 151 -1.12 8.83 0.79
N GLU A 152 -1.33 9.73 -0.16
CA GLU A 152 -0.86 9.57 -1.54
C GLU A 152 0.10 10.70 -1.92
N ALA A 153 1.29 10.32 -2.40
CA ALA A 153 2.24 11.28 -2.95
C ALA A 153 1.65 11.97 -4.20
N VAL A 154 1.79 13.29 -4.25
CA VAL A 154 1.45 14.13 -5.41
C VAL A 154 2.72 14.33 -6.24
N LEU A 155 2.76 13.68 -7.39
CA LEU A 155 3.91 13.60 -8.28
C LEU A 155 3.86 14.72 -9.32
N PRO A 156 4.96 15.47 -9.54
CA PRO A 156 5.00 16.48 -10.60
C PRO A 156 4.96 15.85 -12.00
N SER A 157 5.35 14.58 -12.13
CA SER A 157 5.40 13.82 -13.37
C SER A 157 5.50 12.32 -13.06
N ALA A 158 5.27 11.45 -14.06
CA ALA A 158 5.21 10.00 -13.86
C ALA A 158 6.57 9.33 -13.57
N ASP A 159 7.68 10.01 -13.86
CA ASP A 159 9.06 9.57 -13.63
C ASP A 159 9.52 9.77 -12.18
N VAL A 160 8.80 10.58 -11.39
CA VAL A 160 9.06 10.70 -9.96
C VAL A 160 8.55 9.47 -9.22
N GLU A 161 9.39 8.91 -8.36
CA GLU A 161 9.01 7.79 -7.50
C GLU A 161 7.98 8.26 -6.47
N GLY A 162 6.83 7.60 -6.47
CA GLY A 162 5.77 7.86 -5.50
C GLY A 162 5.72 6.82 -4.40
N ARG A 163 4.90 7.10 -3.39
CA ARG A 163 4.33 6.08 -2.52
C ARG A 163 2.88 6.37 -2.16
N ILE A 164 2.14 5.30 -1.95
CA ILE A 164 0.86 5.34 -1.23
C ILE A 164 1.03 4.57 0.07
N TRP A 165 0.61 5.17 1.18
CA TRP A 165 0.49 4.50 2.48
C TRP A 165 -0.98 4.41 2.87
N GLY A 166 -1.37 3.32 3.50
CA GLY A 166 -2.68 3.19 4.11
C GLY A 166 -2.59 2.69 5.55
N PHE A 167 -3.45 3.24 6.37
CA PHE A 167 -3.49 3.04 7.81
C PHE A 167 -4.89 2.64 8.22
N LEU A 168 -5.01 1.51 8.93
CA LEU A 168 -6.25 1.13 9.60
C LEU A 168 -6.12 1.56 11.06
N VAL A 169 -6.61 2.77 11.36
CA VAL A 169 -6.41 3.42 12.65
C VAL A 169 -7.47 2.95 13.64
N SER A 170 -7.02 2.38 14.75
CA SER A 170 -7.89 2.11 15.90
C SER A 170 -7.84 3.31 16.84
N VAL A 171 -8.99 3.89 17.12
CA VAL A 171 -9.13 5.03 18.04
C VAL A 171 -9.53 4.50 19.42
N PRO A 172 -8.79 4.87 20.49
CA PRO A 172 -9.16 4.57 21.89
C PRO A 172 -10.51 5.16 22.32
N SER A 173 -11.08 4.65 23.41
CA SER A 173 -12.36 5.16 23.93
C SER A 173 -12.26 6.64 24.33
N ALA A 174 -13.35 7.39 24.13
CA ALA A 174 -13.45 8.78 24.59
C ALA A 174 -13.32 8.94 26.11
N SER A 175 -13.54 7.87 26.88
CA SER A 175 -13.35 7.87 28.33
C SER A 175 -11.90 7.60 28.76
N SER A 176 -11.02 7.19 27.87
CA SER A 176 -9.64 6.81 28.19
C SER A 176 -8.75 8.05 28.18
N THR A 177 -8.38 8.51 29.38
CA THR A 177 -7.67 9.78 29.58
C THR A 177 -6.30 9.62 30.24
N ASP A 178 -5.92 8.41 30.63
CA ASP A 178 -4.64 8.10 31.29
C ASP A 178 -4.02 6.82 30.73
N SER A 179 -2.76 6.54 31.11
CA SER A 179 -2.04 5.35 30.62
C SER A 179 -2.76 4.05 30.97
N ALA A 180 -3.37 3.97 32.16
CA ALA A 180 -4.03 2.76 32.64
C ALA A 180 -5.25 2.38 31.79
N SER A 181 -6.13 3.35 31.50
CA SER A 181 -7.30 3.17 30.63
C SER A 181 -6.90 2.93 29.17
N MET A 182 -5.90 3.66 28.66
CA MET A 182 -5.39 3.46 27.30
C MET A 182 -4.71 2.09 27.11
N LEU A 183 -4.16 1.50 28.17
CA LEU A 183 -3.65 0.13 28.13
C LEU A 183 -4.76 -0.92 28.03
N GLU A 184 -5.96 -0.64 28.53
CA GLU A 184 -7.12 -1.51 28.32
C GLU A 184 -7.57 -1.45 26.86
N ASP A 185 -7.63 -0.26 26.27
CA ASP A 185 -7.93 -0.08 24.84
C ASP A 185 -6.88 -0.75 23.95
N LEU A 186 -5.59 -0.65 24.29
CA LEU A 186 -4.52 -1.38 23.61
C LEU A 186 -4.73 -2.90 23.67
N ALA A 187 -5.09 -3.43 24.83
CA ALA A 187 -5.35 -4.86 25.01
C ALA A 187 -6.56 -5.32 24.19
N GLU A 188 -7.63 -4.54 24.15
CA GLU A 188 -8.80 -4.80 23.29
C GLU A 188 -8.43 -4.78 21.81
N TYR A 189 -7.66 -3.78 21.38
CA TYR A 189 -7.20 -3.68 20.00
C TYR A 189 -6.32 -4.86 19.60
N ARG A 190 -5.34 -5.23 20.44
CA ARG A 190 -4.51 -6.43 20.22
C ARG A 190 -5.35 -7.71 20.21
N GLY A 191 -6.38 -7.80 21.06
CA GLY A 191 -7.37 -8.88 21.03
C GLY A 191 -8.11 -8.96 19.69
N THR A 192 -8.52 -7.82 19.13
CA THR A 192 -9.13 -7.72 17.81
C THR A 192 -8.16 -8.16 16.71
N LEU A 193 -6.92 -7.66 16.71
CA LEU A 193 -5.87 -8.06 15.76
C LEU A 193 -5.56 -9.56 15.84
N ALA A 194 -5.66 -10.17 17.01
CA ALA A 194 -5.48 -11.62 17.17
C ALA A 194 -6.56 -12.43 16.44
N THR A 195 -7.77 -11.88 16.26
CA THR A 195 -8.83 -12.51 15.46
C THR A 195 -8.59 -12.41 13.95
N TYR A 196 -7.79 -11.43 13.52
CA TYR A 196 -7.39 -11.22 12.12
C TYR A 196 -6.27 -12.19 11.75
N THR A 197 -6.65 -13.47 11.62
CA THR A 197 -5.74 -14.58 11.36
C THR A 197 -5.23 -14.62 9.91
N SER A 198 -5.84 -13.85 9.00
CA SER A 198 -5.42 -13.80 7.61
C SER A 198 -5.65 -12.45 6.95
N THR A 199 -4.77 -12.10 6.00
CA THR A 199 -4.95 -10.94 5.11
C THR A 199 -5.04 -11.40 3.65
N GLY A 200 -6.10 -11.00 2.97
CA GLY A 200 -6.27 -11.20 1.53
C GLY A 200 -5.93 -9.93 0.76
N VAL A 201 -4.99 -9.99 -0.18
CA VAL A 201 -4.69 -8.86 -1.08
C VAL A 201 -5.07 -9.22 -2.49
N GLN A 202 -6.05 -8.51 -3.03
CA GLN A 202 -6.65 -8.83 -4.32
C GLN A 202 -6.45 -7.69 -5.31
N HIS A 203 -5.62 -7.95 -6.32
CA HIS A 203 -5.58 -7.15 -7.54
C HIS A 203 -6.54 -7.74 -8.57
N GLN A 204 -7.33 -6.89 -9.20
CA GLN A 204 -8.16 -7.32 -10.30
C GLN A 204 -8.38 -6.20 -11.31
N THR A 205 -8.85 -6.61 -12.49
CA THR A 205 -9.13 -5.70 -13.58
C THR A 205 -10.52 -5.96 -14.15
N PHE A 206 -11.16 -4.92 -14.70
CA PHE A 206 -12.47 -5.07 -15.33
C PHE A 206 -12.75 -4.02 -16.38
N ILE A 207 -13.57 -4.40 -17.35
CA ILE A 207 -14.11 -3.48 -18.36
C ILE A 207 -15.50 -3.03 -17.88
N PRO A 208 -15.70 -1.73 -17.57
CA PRO A 208 -16.95 -1.26 -16.97
C PRO A 208 -18.17 -1.41 -17.88
N GLN A 209 -17.97 -1.40 -19.20
CA GLN A 209 -19.04 -1.52 -20.19
C GLN A 209 -19.52 -2.98 -20.33
N ALA A 210 -20.76 -3.16 -20.77
CA ALA A 210 -21.26 -4.49 -21.14
C ALA A 210 -20.58 -5.07 -22.39
N LYS A 211 -20.28 -4.20 -23.37
CA LYS A 211 -19.62 -4.56 -24.63
C LYS A 211 -18.76 -3.39 -25.10
N ILE A 212 -17.62 -3.68 -25.70
CA ILE A 212 -16.72 -2.70 -26.34
C ILE A 212 -16.50 -3.08 -27.80
N ALA A 213 -16.24 -2.11 -28.67
CA ALA A 213 -15.95 -2.40 -30.07
C ALA A 213 -14.70 -3.26 -30.20
N ALA A 214 -14.72 -4.24 -31.12
CA ALA A 214 -13.52 -5.01 -31.42
C ALA A 214 -12.51 -4.13 -32.19
N PRO A 215 -11.20 -4.26 -31.90
CA PRO A 215 -10.20 -3.51 -32.63
C PRO A 215 -10.23 -3.79 -34.13
N GLY A 216 -9.98 -2.76 -34.95
CA GLY A 216 -10.02 -2.89 -36.40
C GLY A 216 -8.90 -3.77 -36.98
N ILE A 217 -7.80 -3.97 -36.25
CA ILE A 217 -6.60 -4.71 -36.68
C ILE A 217 -6.09 -5.56 -35.52
N GLY A 218 -5.49 -6.72 -35.83
CA GLY A 218 -4.75 -7.54 -34.86
C GLY A 218 -5.57 -8.58 -34.09
N CYS A 219 -6.87 -8.66 -34.39
CA CYS A 219 -7.83 -9.61 -33.84
C CYS A 219 -8.48 -10.46 -34.95
N GLU A 220 -8.84 -11.70 -34.61
CA GLU A 220 -9.66 -12.61 -35.44
C GLU A 220 -11.02 -11.96 -35.77
N TYR A 221 -11.59 -11.24 -34.80
CA TYR A 221 -12.84 -10.49 -34.92
C TYR A 221 -12.53 -8.99 -34.90
N GLY A 222 -12.84 -8.30 -36.00
CA GLY A 222 -12.57 -6.87 -36.17
C GLY A 222 -13.84 -6.03 -36.35
N LYS A 223 -13.82 -5.10 -37.32
CA LYS A 223 -14.94 -4.17 -37.58
C LYS A 223 -16.27 -4.92 -37.70
N GLY A 224 -17.29 -4.45 -36.98
CA GLY A 224 -18.63 -5.06 -36.94
C GLY A 224 -18.85 -6.04 -35.78
N TYR A 225 -17.79 -6.39 -35.04
CA TYR A 225 -17.88 -7.22 -33.83
C TYR A 225 -17.67 -6.40 -32.56
N LYS A 226 -18.08 -6.97 -31.42
CA LYS A 226 -17.88 -6.41 -30.09
C LYS A 226 -17.35 -7.47 -29.13
N PHE A 227 -16.43 -7.10 -28.24
CA PHE A 227 -16.02 -7.94 -27.11
C PHE A 227 -16.90 -7.65 -25.89
N GLY A 228 -17.26 -8.69 -25.12
CA GLY A 228 -18.00 -8.52 -23.87
C GLY A 228 -17.11 -7.95 -22.76
N GLY A 229 -17.61 -6.94 -22.05
CA GLY A 229 -17.00 -6.44 -20.82
C GLY A 229 -17.65 -7.03 -19.57
N ASP A 230 -17.34 -6.47 -18.39
CA ASP A 230 -17.77 -6.99 -17.10
C ASP A 230 -19.06 -6.36 -16.59
N ASN A 231 -19.47 -5.21 -17.17
CA ASN A 231 -20.68 -4.47 -16.83
C ASN A 231 -20.84 -4.20 -15.33
N ARG A 232 -19.83 -3.59 -14.72
CA ARG A 232 -19.82 -3.31 -13.28
C ARG A 232 -19.02 -2.06 -12.95
N SER A 233 -19.13 -1.64 -11.69
CA SER A 233 -18.30 -0.61 -11.07
C SER A 233 -17.21 -1.25 -10.19
N PHE A 234 -16.38 -0.40 -9.58
CA PHE A 234 -15.37 -0.79 -8.60
C PHE A 234 -15.99 -1.52 -7.41
N GLN A 235 -15.51 -2.73 -7.13
CA GLN A 235 -15.88 -3.52 -5.95
C GLN A 235 -14.93 -4.73 -5.84
N PRO A 236 -14.71 -5.29 -4.64
CA PRO A 236 -13.86 -6.49 -4.46
C PRO A 236 -14.47 -7.76 -5.08
N GLY A 237 -15.80 -7.82 -5.27
CA GLY A 237 -16.50 -8.96 -5.84
C GLY A 237 -16.75 -8.91 -7.36
N GLY A 238 -17.46 -9.90 -7.88
CA GLY A 238 -18.02 -9.87 -9.25
C GLY A 238 -17.11 -10.40 -10.37
N LYS A 239 -17.54 -10.16 -11.61
CA LYS A 239 -16.84 -10.55 -12.85
C LYS A 239 -15.54 -9.75 -13.02
N SER A 240 -14.50 -10.31 -13.61
CA SER A 240 -13.25 -9.59 -13.84
C SER A 240 -12.56 -10.10 -15.11
N ARG A 241 -11.73 -9.26 -15.71
CA ARG A 241 -10.81 -9.66 -16.79
C ARG A 241 -9.64 -10.45 -16.23
N THR A 242 -9.03 -9.96 -15.17
CA THR A 242 -8.01 -10.68 -14.40
C THR A 242 -8.28 -10.54 -12.91
N ARG A 243 -7.86 -11.53 -12.13
CA ARG A 243 -7.79 -11.48 -10.67
C ARG A 243 -6.57 -12.24 -10.20
N VAL A 244 -5.79 -11.64 -9.31
CA VAL A 244 -4.71 -12.28 -8.55
C VAL A 244 -4.91 -11.95 -7.08
N THR A 245 -4.97 -12.99 -6.25
CA THR A 245 -5.13 -12.83 -4.80
C THR A 245 -3.95 -13.48 -4.10
N ALA A 246 -3.29 -12.75 -3.21
CA ALA A 246 -2.43 -13.31 -2.17
C ALA A 246 -3.28 -13.50 -0.92
N SER A 247 -3.14 -14.66 -0.27
CA SER A 247 -3.76 -14.95 1.02
C SER A 247 -2.64 -15.24 2.02
N ILE A 248 -2.44 -14.31 2.95
CA ILE A 248 -1.44 -14.37 4.02
C ILE A 248 -2.11 -14.99 5.25
N ASP A 249 -1.50 -16.03 5.81
CA ASP A 249 -1.92 -16.70 7.05
C ASP A 249 -0.96 -16.29 8.18
N TRP A 250 -1.45 -15.41 9.05
CA TRP A 250 -0.71 -14.85 10.17
C TRP A 250 -0.53 -15.84 11.32
N THR A 251 -1.31 -16.92 11.37
CA THR A 251 -1.13 -18.00 12.36
C THR A 251 0.05 -18.91 12.01
N LYS A 252 0.53 -18.83 10.77
CA LYS A 252 1.69 -19.57 10.24
C LYS A 252 2.81 -18.63 9.84
N SER A 253 3.10 -17.64 10.69
CA SER A 253 4.19 -16.68 10.51
C SER A 253 4.14 -15.97 9.14
N GLY A 254 2.94 -15.55 8.73
CA GLY A 254 2.73 -14.86 7.46
C GLY A 254 2.99 -15.75 6.23
N SER A 255 2.73 -17.06 6.34
CA SER A 255 2.79 -17.96 5.17
C SER A 255 1.80 -17.49 4.12
N MET A 256 2.14 -17.61 2.84
CA MET A 256 1.33 -17.06 1.75
C MET A 256 0.92 -18.15 0.77
N THR A 257 -0.36 -18.16 0.41
CA THR A 257 -0.87 -18.86 -0.77
C THR A 257 -1.34 -17.84 -1.81
N SER A 258 -1.51 -18.27 -3.06
CA SER A 258 -2.00 -17.39 -4.11
C SER A 258 -3.04 -18.08 -4.99
N SER A 259 -3.93 -17.28 -5.56
CA SER A 259 -4.87 -17.71 -6.59
C SER A 259 -4.88 -16.73 -7.75
N LYS A 260 -5.20 -17.22 -8.94
CA LYS A 260 -5.27 -16.41 -10.16
C LYS A 260 -6.40 -16.86 -11.08
N LYS A 261 -7.03 -15.91 -11.75
CA LYS A 261 -8.13 -16.15 -12.68
C LYS A 261 -8.10 -15.15 -13.83
N VAL A 262 -8.41 -15.64 -15.04
CA VAL A 262 -8.70 -14.83 -16.22
C VAL A 262 -10.17 -15.03 -16.58
N GLY A 263 -10.89 -13.94 -16.82
CA GLY A 263 -12.27 -13.97 -17.30
C GLY A 263 -12.37 -14.46 -18.75
N ALA A 264 -13.44 -15.16 -19.08
CA ALA A 264 -13.70 -15.55 -20.46
C ALA A 264 -13.91 -14.31 -21.34
N THR A 265 -13.27 -14.29 -22.50
CA THR A 265 -13.51 -13.32 -23.56
C THR A 265 -14.65 -13.81 -24.41
N THR A 266 -15.69 -13.00 -24.57
CA THR A 266 -16.85 -13.28 -25.44
C THR A 266 -16.90 -12.31 -26.61
N VAL A 267 -17.34 -12.78 -27.77
CA VAL A 267 -17.44 -12.00 -29.00
C VAL A 267 -18.87 -12.00 -29.50
N TYR A 268 -19.36 -10.83 -29.90
CA TYR A 268 -20.70 -10.63 -30.44
C TYR A 268 -20.63 -10.03 -31.84
N ASN A 269 -21.51 -10.45 -32.74
CA ASN A 269 -21.66 -9.85 -34.07
C ASN A 269 -22.50 -8.54 -34.03
N SER A 270 -22.77 -7.95 -35.20
CA SER A 270 -23.52 -6.69 -35.34
C SER A 270 -24.97 -6.77 -34.84
N SER A 271 -25.61 -7.93 -34.92
CA SER A 271 -26.95 -8.17 -34.37
C SER A 271 -26.94 -8.39 -32.85
N GLY A 272 -25.76 -8.41 -32.22
CA GLY A 272 -25.60 -8.62 -30.78
C GLY A 272 -25.59 -10.09 -30.35
N THR A 273 -25.57 -11.03 -31.29
CA THR A 273 -25.53 -12.48 -31.06
C THR A 273 -24.13 -12.91 -30.65
N LEU A 274 -24.01 -13.76 -29.61
CA LEU A 274 -22.74 -14.36 -29.20
C LEU A 274 -22.25 -15.33 -30.28
N VAL A 275 -21.02 -15.13 -30.75
CA VAL A 275 -20.42 -15.96 -31.82
C VAL A 275 -19.18 -16.73 -31.38
N ALA A 276 -18.50 -16.31 -30.30
CA ALA A 276 -17.33 -17.02 -29.78
C ALA A 276 -17.10 -16.74 -28.29
N THR A 277 -16.49 -17.72 -27.60
CA THR A 277 -16.02 -17.61 -26.22
C THR A 277 -14.69 -18.35 -26.08
N LYS A 278 -13.65 -17.69 -25.54
CA LYS A 278 -12.36 -18.31 -25.19
C LYS A 278 -11.80 -17.65 -23.93
N THR A 279 -11.00 -18.36 -23.16
CA THR A 279 -10.30 -17.83 -21.98
C THR A 279 -8.81 -17.78 -22.24
N ALA A 280 -8.15 -16.66 -21.94
CA ALA A 280 -6.71 -16.55 -22.08
C ALA A 280 -5.98 -17.34 -20.98
N SER A 281 -4.71 -17.66 -21.23
CA SER A 281 -3.85 -18.27 -20.23
C SER A 281 -3.58 -17.32 -19.05
N SER A 282 -3.53 -17.89 -17.84
CA SER A 282 -3.08 -17.19 -16.61
C SER A 282 -1.59 -17.45 -16.30
N ALA A 283 -0.84 -18.06 -17.22
CA ALA A 283 0.55 -18.47 -16.97
C ALA A 283 1.45 -17.31 -16.54
N ASN A 284 1.27 -16.12 -17.13
CA ASN A 284 2.07 -14.92 -16.84
C ASN A 284 1.49 -14.03 -15.74
N MET A 285 0.63 -14.60 -14.90
CA MET A 285 0.10 -13.94 -13.71
C MET A 285 0.63 -14.62 -12.44
N SER A 286 1.10 -13.82 -11.49
CA SER A 286 1.66 -14.29 -10.23
C SER A 286 1.63 -13.20 -9.16
N VAL A 287 1.59 -13.64 -7.90
CA VAL A 287 2.02 -12.84 -6.75
C VAL A 287 3.04 -13.66 -5.97
N THR A 288 4.14 -13.03 -5.59
CA THR A 288 5.23 -13.66 -4.85
C THR A 288 5.53 -12.90 -3.57
N LYS A 289 5.71 -13.63 -2.47
CA LYS A 289 6.27 -13.12 -1.22
C LYS A 289 7.77 -12.84 -1.43
N LEU A 290 8.24 -11.63 -1.08
CA LEU A 290 9.63 -11.23 -1.22
C LEU A 290 10.45 -11.57 0.03
N GLY A 291 11.78 -11.66 -0.12
CA GLY A 291 12.69 -12.18 0.90
C GLY A 291 12.82 -11.33 2.18
N ALA A 292 12.51 -10.03 2.12
CA ALA A 292 12.52 -9.12 3.26
C ALA A 292 11.26 -9.23 4.16
N SER A 293 10.40 -10.21 3.90
CA SER A 293 9.19 -10.41 4.69
C SER A 293 9.47 -11.05 6.05
N THR A 294 8.82 -10.56 7.09
CA THR A 294 8.85 -11.09 8.46
C THR A 294 7.55 -11.86 8.78
N SER A 295 7.33 -12.22 10.04
CA SER A 295 6.06 -12.77 10.53
C SER A 295 4.96 -11.71 10.70
N THR A 296 5.33 -10.42 10.68
CA THR A 296 4.46 -9.27 10.99
C THR A 296 4.35 -8.29 9.83
N SER A 297 5.22 -8.40 8.83
CA SER A 297 5.25 -7.54 7.64
C SER A 297 5.59 -8.38 6.41
N ILE A 298 4.77 -8.31 5.36
CA ILE A 298 4.87 -9.13 4.17
C ILE A 298 4.99 -8.24 2.94
N ASP A 299 6.10 -8.43 2.22
CA ASP A 299 6.33 -7.78 0.95
C ASP A 299 5.85 -8.66 -0.21
N LEU A 300 5.05 -8.07 -1.08
CA LEU A 300 4.39 -8.75 -2.19
C LEU A 300 4.79 -8.11 -3.52
N ARG A 301 5.20 -8.95 -4.49
CA ARG A 301 5.38 -8.55 -5.88
C ARG A 301 4.30 -9.16 -6.75
N TYR A 302 3.47 -8.31 -7.34
CA TYR A 302 2.47 -8.70 -8.32
C TYR A 302 3.03 -8.54 -9.73
N LYS A 303 2.75 -9.54 -10.57
CA LYS A 303 2.92 -9.49 -12.02
C LYS A 303 1.65 -10.01 -12.65
N VAL A 304 0.99 -9.20 -13.46
CA VAL A 304 -0.27 -9.53 -14.12
C VAL A 304 -0.12 -9.26 -15.60
N THR A 305 0.05 -10.30 -16.40
CA THR A 305 0.02 -10.18 -17.86
C THR A 305 -1.00 -11.18 -18.43
N ALA A 306 -2.03 -10.69 -19.10
CA ALA A 306 -3.04 -11.52 -19.75
C ALA A 306 -3.46 -10.95 -21.11
N GLY A 307 -3.26 -11.73 -22.18
CA GLY A 307 -3.64 -11.36 -23.54
C GLY A 307 -5.12 -11.59 -23.84
N ASN A 308 -5.58 -11.10 -24.98
CA ASN A 308 -6.89 -11.49 -25.53
C ASN A 308 -6.71 -12.74 -26.42
N PRO A 309 -7.42 -13.86 -26.15
CA PRO A 309 -7.23 -15.12 -26.88
C PRO A 309 -7.70 -15.08 -28.35
N PHE A 310 -8.37 -14.01 -28.76
CA PHE A 310 -8.77 -13.74 -30.14
C PHE A 310 -7.90 -12.68 -30.83
N CYS A 311 -6.90 -12.13 -30.13
CA CYS A 311 -6.06 -11.06 -30.66
C CYS A 311 -4.58 -11.36 -30.45
N LEU A 312 -3.97 -12.01 -31.44
CA LEU A 312 -2.56 -12.38 -31.41
C LEU A 312 -1.61 -11.17 -31.44
N LYS A 313 -2.08 -9.99 -31.90
CA LYS A 313 -1.28 -8.76 -31.96
C LYS A 313 -1.75 -7.67 -30.99
N ALA A 314 -2.79 -7.92 -30.19
CA ALA A 314 -3.23 -6.94 -29.20
C ALA A 314 -2.27 -6.90 -28.02
N VAL A 315 -2.15 -5.71 -27.42
CA VAL A 315 -1.35 -5.52 -26.22
C VAL A 315 -2.08 -6.19 -25.04
N PRO A 316 -1.39 -7.00 -24.21
CA PRO A 316 -2.03 -7.65 -23.08
C PRO A 316 -2.39 -6.62 -21.99
N ILE A 317 -3.36 -7.00 -21.14
CA ILE A 317 -3.51 -6.37 -19.83
C ILE A 317 -2.19 -6.56 -19.09
N ASP A 318 -1.64 -5.48 -18.55
CA ASP A 318 -0.35 -5.51 -17.88
C ASP A 318 -0.32 -4.63 -16.62
N ALA A 319 0.07 -5.22 -15.50
CA ALA A 319 0.34 -4.52 -14.24
C ALA A 319 1.48 -5.21 -13.49
N VAL A 320 2.39 -4.40 -12.95
CA VAL A 320 3.48 -4.88 -12.11
C VAL A 320 3.67 -3.88 -10.98
N PHE A 321 3.56 -4.35 -9.73
CA PHE A 321 3.71 -3.50 -8.56
C PHE A 321 4.24 -4.29 -7.36
N THR A 322 4.89 -3.57 -6.45
CA THR A 322 5.33 -4.07 -5.15
C THR A 322 4.58 -3.35 -4.05
N MET A 323 4.18 -4.08 -3.02
CA MET A 323 3.55 -3.51 -1.83
C MET A 323 3.96 -4.24 -0.57
N THR A 324 3.87 -3.56 0.56
CA THR A 324 4.03 -4.13 1.91
C THR A 324 2.68 -4.16 2.59
N VAL A 325 2.42 -5.21 3.36
CA VAL A 325 1.23 -5.36 4.20
C VAL A 325 1.64 -5.88 5.57
N THR A 326 1.19 -5.21 6.62
CA THR A 326 1.51 -5.60 7.99
C THR A 326 0.37 -6.38 8.62
N ARG A 327 0.69 -7.08 9.70
CA ARG A 327 -0.28 -7.85 10.50
C ARG A 327 -1.32 -6.95 11.16
N SER A 328 -0.95 -5.74 11.54
CA SER A 328 -1.87 -4.73 12.10
C SER A 328 -2.87 -4.19 11.06
N GLY A 329 -2.61 -4.41 9.76
CA GLY A 329 -3.47 -3.99 8.66
C GLY A 329 -2.98 -2.74 7.92
N SER A 330 -1.92 -2.09 8.39
CA SER A 330 -1.24 -1.02 7.67
C SER A 330 -0.55 -1.57 6.40
N TRP A 331 -0.43 -0.73 5.37
CA TRP A 331 0.14 -1.15 4.08
C TRP A 331 0.79 0.00 3.32
N SER A 332 1.64 -0.32 2.35
CA SER A 332 2.13 0.68 1.39
C SER A 332 2.31 0.10 -0.01
N ILE A 333 2.00 0.88 -1.05
CA ILE A 333 2.36 0.57 -2.43
C ILE A 333 3.69 1.26 -2.72
N ILE A 334 4.76 0.46 -2.73
CA ILE A 334 6.15 0.89 -2.85
C ILE A 334 6.48 1.43 -4.25
N SER A 335 6.02 0.71 -5.26
CA SER A 335 6.28 1.02 -6.67
C SER A 335 5.32 0.23 -7.53
N GLY A 336 5.09 0.70 -8.75
CA GLY A 336 4.42 -0.10 -9.74
C GLY A 336 3.70 0.72 -10.77
N ASN A 337 3.48 0.10 -11.92
CA ASN A 337 2.82 0.72 -13.05
C ASN A 337 1.87 -0.28 -13.69
N HIS A 338 0.77 0.22 -14.25
CA HIS A 338 -0.14 -0.57 -15.05
C HIS A 338 -0.53 0.11 -16.36
N LYS A 339 -1.05 -0.67 -17.30
CA LYS A 339 -1.66 -0.13 -18.53
C LYS A 339 -2.97 0.58 -18.21
N GLN A 340 -3.24 1.67 -18.90
CA GLN A 340 -4.44 2.49 -18.67
C GLN A 340 -5.73 1.91 -19.26
N MET A 341 -5.72 0.63 -19.65
CA MET A 341 -6.93 -0.11 -20.01
C MET A 341 -6.68 -1.60 -19.71
N PRO A 342 -7.60 -2.27 -19.01
CA PRO A 342 -8.92 -1.81 -18.53
C PRO A 342 -8.85 -1.05 -17.19
N ASN A 343 -9.91 -1.04 -16.38
CA ASN A 343 -9.83 -0.51 -15.02
C ASN A 343 -8.97 -1.42 -14.15
N HIS A 344 -8.21 -0.83 -13.22
CA HIS A 344 -7.41 -1.53 -12.23
C HIS A 344 -7.91 -1.22 -10.82
N GLU A 345 -7.94 -2.23 -9.96
CA GLU A 345 -8.34 -2.08 -8.57
C GLU A 345 -7.57 -3.05 -7.68
N LEU A 346 -7.23 -2.57 -6.48
CA LEU A 346 -6.52 -3.31 -5.44
C LEU A 346 -7.28 -3.16 -4.13
N TYR A 347 -7.61 -4.29 -3.52
CA TYR A 347 -8.29 -4.34 -2.24
C TYR A 347 -7.52 -5.20 -1.25
N ILE A 348 -7.61 -4.83 0.03
CA ILE A 348 -7.04 -5.58 1.14
C ILE A 348 -8.19 -6.01 2.04
N HIS A 349 -8.20 -7.28 2.45
CA HIS A 349 -9.17 -7.85 3.37
C HIS A 349 -8.44 -8.32 4.62
N ASN A 350 -8.73 -7.74 5.78
CA ASN A 350 -8.07 -8.08 7.06
C ASN A 350 -8.68 -9.29 7.77
N GLY A 351 -9.50 -10.09 7.09
CA GLY A 351 -10.26 -11.20 7.69
C GLY A 351 -11.71 -10.82 8.04
N ALA A 352 -12.04 -9.53 8.11
CA ALA A 352 -13.40 -9.05 8.39
C ALA A 352 -13.91 -7.98 7.41
N LYS A 353 -13.09 -6.96 7.11
CA LYS A 353 -13.45 -5.78 6.29
C LYS A 353 -12.57 -5.71 5.05
N TRP A 354 -13.16 -5.22 3.95
CA TRP A 354 -12.43 -4.84 2.74
C TRP A 354 -12.07 -3.35 2.79
N THR A 355 -10.80 -3.03 2.52
CA THR A 355 -10.26 -1.69 2.32
C THR A 355 -9.86 -1.49 0.86
N THR A 356 -10.12 -0.29 0.33
CA THR A 356 -9.62 0.13 -0.98
C THR A 356 -8.17 0.58 -0.87
N ALA A 357 -7.23 -0.14 -1.49
CA ALA A 357 -5.84 0.31 -1.58
C ALA A 357 -5.57 1.15 -2.84
N TYR A 358 -6.21 0.81 -3.96
CA TYR A 358 -6.03 1.54 -5.21
C TYR A 358 -7.22 1.36 -6.15
N LYS A 359 -7.60 2.43 -6.86
CA LYS A 359 -8.56 2.42 -7.96
C LYS A 359 -8.04 3.30 -9.09
N ALA A 360 -8.01 2.77 -10.30
CA ALA A 360 -7.76 3.54 -11.50
C ALA A 360 -8.78 3.21 -12.57
N SER A 361 -9.48 4.24 -13.02
CA SER A 361 -10.32 4.17 -14.21
C SER A 361 -9.44 4.11 -15.45
N TYR A 362 -9.89 3.36 -16.44
CA TYR A 362 -9.29 3.34 -17.77
C TYR A 362 -9.25 4.75 -18.36
N ALA A 363 -8.20 5.07 -19.10
CA ALA A 363 -8.07 6.36 -19.79
C ALA A 363 -8.80 6.34 -21.14
N SER A 364 -8.61 5.27 -21.91
CA SER A 364 -9.18 5.12 -23.24
C SER A 364 -9.22 3.67 -23.69
N ASP A 365 -10.23 3.30 -24.48
CA ASP A 365 -10.32 2.00 -25.15
C ASP A 365 -9.20 1.79 -26.19
N TYR A 366 -8.65 2.86 -26.75
CA TYR A 366 -7.48 2.82 -27.64
C TYR A 366 -6.21 2.25 -26.96
N CYS A 367 -6.12 2.32 -25.64
CA CYS A 367 -5.00 1.75 -24.90
C CYS A 367 -4.94 0.20 -24.94
N LEU A 368 -5.94 -0.47 -25.55
CA LEU A 368 -5.90 -1.92 -25.84
C LEU A 368 -5.02 -2.30 -27.04
N ILE A 369 -4.78 -1.36 -27.96
CA ILE A 369 -4.10 -1.64 -29.23
C ILE A 369 -2.83 -0.84 -29.45
N GLU A 370 -2.70 0.30 -28.78
CA GLU A 370 -1.56 1.17 -29.01
C GLU A 370 -0.47 1.00 -27.95
N MET A 371 0.79 0.96 -28.41
CA MET A 371 1.95 1.12 -27.52
C MET A 371 2.04 2.53 -26.90
N ALA A 372 1.17 3.46 -27.32
CA ALA A 372 1.27 4.90 -27.07
C ALA A 372 0.69 5.37 -25.73
N CYS A 373 -0.18 4.60 -25.05
CA CYS A 373 -0.64 5.04 -23.74
C CYS A 373 0.48 4.88 -22.70
N GLU A 374 0.85 6.01 -22.10
CA GLU A 374 1.70 6.05 -20.93
C GLU A 374 1.13 5.14 -19.84
N ARG A 375 2.00 4.53 -19.06
CA ARG A 375 1.56 3.66 -17.96
C ARG A 375 1.09 4.54 -16.81
N ALA A 376 0.01 4.15 -16.14
CA ALA A 376 -0.38 4.79 -14.89
C ALA A 376 0.54 4.31 -13.76
N ASN A 377 1.02 5.27 -12.97
CA ASN A 377 1.78 5.02 -11.75
C ASN A 377 0.81 4.60 -10.62
N MET A 378 1.13 3.51 -9.93
CA MET A 378 0.34 2.97 -8.81
C MET A 378 0.79 3.49 -7.45
N SER A 379 1.95 4.12 -7.41
CA SER A 379 2.58 4.61 -6.20
C SER A 379 2.33 6.09 -5.95
N GLY A 380 1.55 6.80 -6.77
CA GLY A 380 1.19 8.19 -6.49
C GLY A 380 0.29 8.76 -7.57
N ARG A 381 -0.11 10.02 -7.39
CA ARG A 381 -0.96 10.74 -8.34
C ARG A 381 -0.15 11.75 -9.11
N VAL A 382 -0.25 11.77 -10.45
CA VAL A 382 0.45 12.76 -11.27
C VAL A 382 -0.40 14.04 -11.40
N GLY A 383 0.22 15.21 -11.22
CA GLY A 383 -0.39 16.53 -11.39
C GLY A 383 -0.77 17.20 -10.06
N SER A 384 -1.25 18.44 -10.12
CA SER A 384 -1.84 19.16 -8.98
C SER A 384 -3.36 18.99 -8.97
N TYR A 385 -3.98 19.00 -7.79
CA TYR A 385 -5.44 18.95 -7.64
C TYR A 385 -6.11 20.28 -7.95
#